data_AF-A0A9P9NRA5-F1
#
_entry.id   AF-A0A9P9NRA5-F1
#
_cell.length_a   1.000
_cell.length_b   1.000
_cell.length_c   1.000
_cell.angle_alpha   90.00
_cell.angle_beta   90.00
_cell.angle_gamma   90.00
#
_symmetry.space_group_name_H-M   'P 1'
#
loop_
_entity.id
_entity.type
_entity.pdbx_description
1 polymer ?
#
loop_
_entity_poly.entity_id
_entity_poly.type
_entity_poly.pdbx_seq_one_letter_code
_entity_poly.pdbx_strand_id
1 'polypeptide(L)'
;MSSQQPKYENVQMDDRDDSSITEVEESLIGDEKHMSAEEFRQRYARKSRRTTCLSVLKEARWILDIGLLLVIIALLLRSQSQNAIPKTSEHEVGGDMTGVGPHLGTQVTTFHINQTFAPYNTTEFFREEVLTAWNELMPHGIGFQWVNDTHRYHDLPHPIIWPNKTVFTTSMTHQLHCLFAIVETYSGLTSNTTLPEDHHWHMIHCFDYMRQAIMCSADMALEGLETTFPDHNGGSDGWDSKHVCKDYSQVINYLESVRAYDDQQIY
;
A
#
# COMPACT_ATOMS: atom_id res chain seq x y z
N MET A 1 56.76 -15.19 14.51
CA MET A 1 56.36 -15.98 13.32
C MET A 1 54.86 -15.78 13.17
N SER A 2 54.25 -15.36 12.08
CA SER A 2 54.67 -14.88 10.77
C SER A 2 53.47 -14.07 10.25
N SER A 3 53.72 -12.93 9.61
CA SER A 3 52.70 -12.18 8.86
C SER A 3 52.26 -12.95 7.63
N GLN A 4 50.98 -12.91 7.28
CA GLN A 4 50.51 -13.07 5.90
C GLN A 4 49.30 -12.17 5.65
N GLN A 5 49.47 -11.23 4.71
CA GLN A 5 48.40 -10.52 4.01
C GLN A 5 47.82 -11.41 2.88
N PRO A 6 46.58 -11.16 2.44
CA PRO A 6 46.20 -11.19 1.03
C PRO A 6 45.92 -9.75 0.56
N LYS A 7 46.68 -9.18 -0.38
CA LYS A 7 46.70 -9.33 -1.85
C LYS A 7 45.42 -8.79 -2.53
N TYR A 8 45.63 -7.66 -3.22
CA TYR A 8 44.69 -6.76 -3.89
C TYR A 8 43.85 -7.40 -4.99
N GLU A 9 42.60 -6.95 -5.12
CA GLU A 9 41.77 -7.09 -6.32
C GLU A 9 41.24 -5.70 -6.73
N ASN A 10 41.20 -5.48 -8.04
CA ASN A 10 41.24 -4.19 -8.72
C ASN A 10 40.03 -3.29 -8.47
N VAL A 11 40.27 -2.05 -8.06
CA VAL A 11 39.31 -0.94 -8.19
C VAL A 11 39.85 -0.01 -9.27
N GLN A 12 39.13 0.06 -10.39
CA GLN A 12 39.37 1.04 -11.44
C GLN A 12 38.66 2.33 -11.01
N MET A 13 39.43 3.29 -10.50
CA MET A 13 39.00 4.68 -10.37
C MET A 13 39.18 5.35 -11.73
N ASP A 14 38.07 5.74 -12.37
CA ASP A 14 38.11 6.62 -13.54
C ASP A 14 38.32 8.05 -13.05
N ASP A 15 39.46 8.62 -13.47
CA ASP A 15 39.85 9.99 -13.22
C ASP A 15 38.93 10.95 -13.95
N ARG A 16 38.42 11.94 -13.20
CA ARG A 16 37.63 13.05 -13.71
C ARG A 16 38.49 13.98 -14.55
N ASP A 17 37.97 14.26 -15.74
CA ASP A 17 38.30 15.29 -16.71
C ASP A 17 38.96 16.55 -16.13
N ASP A 18 40.24 16.72 -16.46
CA ASP A 18 40.91 18.01 -16.47
C ASP A 18 40.98 18.50 -17.92
N SER A 19 40.10 19.43 -18.29
CA SER A 19 40.30 20.28 -19.47
C SER A 19 39.67 21.66 -19.26
N SER A 20 40.41 22.45 -18.49
CA SER A 20 40.40 23.91 -18.57
C SER A 20 40.72 24.38 -19.99
N ILE A 21 39.77 25.04 -20.67
CA ILE A 21 40.10 26.01 -21.73
C ILE A 21 39.16 27.22 -21.59
N THR A 22 39.66 28.26 -20.93
CA THR A 22 39.18 29.63 -21.07
C THR A 22 39.61 30.16 -22.45
N GLU A 23 38.67 30.47 -23.33
CA GLU A 23 38.96 31.22 -24.56
C GLU A 23 39.23 32.68 -24.20
N VAL A 24 40.50 33.09 -24.24
CA VAL A 24 40.94 34.48 -24.16
C VAL A 24 41.09 34.99 -25.60
N GLU A 25 40.20 35.89 -26.01
CA GLU A 25 40.34 36.67 -27.23
C GLU A 25 41.07 37.96 -26.87
N GLU A 26 42.36 38.08 -27.21
CA GLU A 26 43.02 39.39 -27.23
C GLU A 26 44.07 39.49 -28.35
N SER A 27 43.87 40.55 -29.14
CA SER A 27 44.58 40.92 -30.36
C SER A 27 46.09 41.05 -30.19
N LEU A 28 46.86 40.53 -31.15
CA LEU A 28 48.23 41.00 -31.40
C LEU A 28 48.44 41.25 -32.89
N ILE A 29 48.94 42.46 -33.13
CA ILE A 29 49.15 43.18 -34.38
C ILE A 29 50.40 42.66 -35.10
N GLY A 30 50.35 42.67 -36.43
CA GLY A 30 51.52 42.74 -37.31
C GLY A 30 51.97 41.40 -37.91
N ASP A 31 51.74 41.18 -39.20
CA ASP A 31 52.74 41.50 -40.22
C ASP A 31 52.22 41.12 -41.61
N GLU A 32 52.62 41.88 -42.63
CA GLU A 32 52.14 41.77 -44.00
C GLU A 32 52.53 40.45 -44.67
N LYS A 33 51.55 39.68 -45.16
CA LYS A 33 51.72 38.80 -46.33
C LYS A 33 50.44 38.80 -47.17
N HIS A 34 50.60 39.26 -48.41
CA HIS A 34 49.64 39.14 -49.51
C HIS A 34 49.01 37.72 -49.55
N MET A 35 47.78 37.58 -49.04
CA MET A 35 46.87 36.51 -49.45
C MET A 35 46.01 37.03 -50.59
N SER A 36 45.77 36.20 -51.60
CA SER A 36 44.93 36.60 -52.72
C SER A 36 43.49 36.88 -52.23
N ALA A 37 42.80 37.82 -52.88
CA ALA A 37 41.40 38.14 -52.57
C ALA A 37 40.46 36.91 -52.70
N GLU A 38 40.88 35.85 -53.40
CA GLU A 38 40.16 34.57 -53.49
C GLU A 38 40.33 33.71 -52.24
N GLU A 39 41.51 33.67 -51.62
CA GLU A 39 41.74 32.95 -50.36
C GLU A 39 41.01 33.58 -49.18
N PHE A 40 40.94 34.92 -49.15
CA PHE A 40 40.15 35.65 -48.15
C PHE A 40 38.64 35.36 -48.28
N ARG A 41 38.12 35.34 -49.52
CA ARG A 41 36.72 34.97 -49.80
C ARG A 41 36.40 33.52 -49.46
N GLN A 42 37.29 32.57 -49.75
CA GLN A 42 37.11 31.17 -49.38
C GLN A 42 37.12 30.97 -47.86
N ARG A 43 38.02 31.62 -47.12
CA ARG A 43 38.02 31.56 -45.64
C ARG A 43 36.78 32.22 -45.03
N TYR A 44 36.34 33.38 -45.52
CA TYR A 44 35.12 34.04 -45.04
C TYR A 44 33.85 33.23 -45.37
N ALA A 45 33.75 32.63 -46.57
CA ALA A 45 32.63 31.77 -46.94
C ALA A 45 32.58 30.47 -46.13
N ARG A 46 33.76 29.90 -45.80
CA ARG A 46 33.88 28.68 -44.97
C ARG A 46 33.64 28.96 -43.49
N LYS A 47 34.03 30.14 -42.98
CA LYS A 47 33.72 30.62 -41.62
C LYS A 47 32.23 30.97 -41.49
N SER A 48 31.65 31.66 -42.48
CA SER A 48 30.23 31.99 -42.59
C SER A 48 29.32 30.76 -42.60
N ARG A 49 29.64 29.72 -43.40
CA ARG A 49 28.87 28.45 -43.40
C ARG A 49 28.96 27.70 -42.06
N ARG A 50 30.12 27.72 -41.38
CA ARG A 50 30.28 27.11 -40.05
C ARG A 50 29.51 27.87 -38.97
N THR A 51 29.54 29.20 -38.99
CA THR A 51 28.76 30.03 -38.05
C THR A 51 27.26 29.89 -38.28
N THR A 52 26.80 29.78 -39.53
CA THR A 52 25.39 29.52 -39.83
C THR A 52 24.95 28.13 -39.36
N CYS A 53 25.76 27.08 -39.60
CA CYS A 53 25.48 25.73 -39.11
C CYS A 53 25.43 25.67 -37.57
N LEU A 54 26.39 26.30 -36.88
CA LEU A 54 26.40 26.40 -35.42
C LEU A 54 25.21 27.21 -34.88
N SER A 55 24.78 28.28 -35.56
CA SER A 55 23.58 29.03 -35.19
C SER A 55 22.31 28.20 -35.34
N VAL A 56 22.18 27.41 -36.41
CA VAL A 56 21.05 26.50 -36.63
C VAL A 56 21.03 25.37 -35.59
N LEU A 57 22.19 24.84 -35.22
CA LEU A 57 22.31 23.83 -34.15
C LEU A 57 21.95 24.42 -32.78
N LYS A 58 22.27 25.70 -32.52
CA LYS A 58 21.88 26.41 -31.28
C LYS A 58 20.37 26.68 -31.23
N GLU A 59 19.77 27.08 -32.34
CA GLU A 59 18.30 27.24 -32.46
C GLU A 59 17.57 25.90 -32.35
N ALA A 60 18.10 24.84 -32.97
CA ALA A 60 17.56 23.48 -32.87
C ALA A 60 17.66 22.92 -31.44
N ARG A 61 18.71 23.29 -30.69
CA ARG A 61 18.84 22.94 -29.27
C ARG A 61 17.74 23.57 -28.42
N TRP A 62 17.43 24.85 -28.61
CA TRP A 62 16.33 25.50 -27.90
C TRP A 62 14.97 24.88 -28.24
N ILE A 63 14.73 24.49 -29.50
CA ILE A 63 13.50 23.78 -29.91
C ILE A 63 13.41 22.41 -29.22
N LEU A 64 14.52 21.67 -29.15
CA LEU A 64 14.58 20.38 -28.47
C LEU A 64 14.35 20.54 -26.95
N ASP A 65 15.00 21.51 -26.32
CA ASP A 65 14.87 21.78 -24.88
C ASP A 65 13.43 22.21 -24.52
N ILE A 66 12.80 23.07 -25.34
CA ILE A 66 11.39 23.47 -25.16
C ILE A 66 10.46 22.26 -25.38
N GLY A 67 10.71 21.45 -26.41
CA GLY A 67 9.94 20.24 -26.69
C GLY A 67 10.01 19.24 -25.53
N LEU A 68 11.21 19.00 -24.99
CA LEU A 68 11.42 18.14 -23.83
C LEU A 68 10.73 18.70 -22.58
N LEU A 69 10.82 20.01 -22.34
CA LEU A 69 10.13 20.65 -21.22
C LEU A 69 8.61 20.51 -21.31
N LEU A 70 8.03 20.67 -22.50
CA LEU A 70 6.59 20.47 -22.71
C LEU A 70 6.17 19.01 -22.47
N VAL A 71 7.00 18.04 -22.89
CA VAL A 71 6.76 16.62 -22.59
C VAL A 71 6.82 16.37 -21.08
N ILE A 72 7.80 16.91 -20.37
CA ILE A 72 7.90 16.79 -18.91
C ILE A 72 6.67 17.40 -18.24
N ILE A 73 6.24 18.59 -18.64
CA ILE A 73 5.04 19.25 -18.10
C ILE A 73 3.79 18.39 -18.38
N ALA A 74 3.63 17.85 -19.59
CA ALA A 74 2.51 16.98 -19.92
C ALA A 74 2.51 15.69 -19.08
N LEU A 75 3.68 15.09 -18.85
CA LEU A 75 3.83 13.92 -17.98
C LEU A 75 3.51 14.26 -16.52
N LEU A 76 3.93 15.44 -16.02
CA LEU A 76 3.62 15.89 -14.67
C LEU A 76 2.13 16.21 -14.49
N LEU A 77 1.47 16.81 -15.48
CA LEU A 77 0.03 17.06 -15.45
C LEU A 77 -0.77 15.75 -15.52
N ARG A 78 -0.34 14.80 -16.36
CA ARG A 78 -0.93 13.46 -16.41
C ARG A 78 -0.71 12.72 -15.09
N SER A 79 0.47 12.79 -14.51
CA SER A 79 0.77 12.19 -13.20
C SER A 79 -0.07 12.82 -12.09
N GLN A 80 -0.22 14.14 -12.05
CA GLN A 80 -1.12 14.79 -11.10
C GLN A 80 -2.58 14.39 -11.29
N SER A 81 -3.03 14.23 -12.54
CA SER A 81 -4.38 13.72 -12.81
C SER A 81 -4.55 12.24 -12.45
N GLN A 82 -3.47 11.46 -12.48
CA GLN A 82 -3.44 10.05 -12.06
C GLN A 82 -3.32 9.90 -10.54
N ASN A 83 -2.92 10.93 -9.81
CA ASN A 83 -2.96 10.97 -8.34
C ASN A 83 -4.39 11.14 -7.78
N ALA A 84 -5.43 11.02 -8.63
CA ALA A 84 -6.80 10.91 -8.16
C ALA A 84 -6.92 9.63 -7.33
N ILE A 85 -7.36 9.78 -6.07
CA ILE A 85 -7.61 8.67 -5.17
C ILE A 85 -8.58 7.69 -5.87
N PRO A 86 -8.24 6.39 -5.96
CA PRO A 86 -9.14 5.39 -6.53
C PRO A 86 -10.51 5.49 -5.86
N LYS A 87 -11.58 5.27 -6.63
CA LYS A 87 -12.94 5.28 -6.06
C LYS A 87 -13.33 3.94 -5.44
N THR A 88 -12.76 2.86 -5.96
CA THR A 88 -13.08 1.47 -5.57
C THR A 88 -11.83 0.79 -5.05
N SER A 89 -12.03 -0.26 -4.25
CA SER A 89 -10.96 -1.12 -3.73
C SER A 89 -10.67 -2.34 -4.62
N GLU A 90 -11.11 -2.33 -5.87
CA GLU A 90 -11.09 -3.50 -6.77
C GLU A 90 -9.70 -4.10 -6.99
N HIS A 91 -8.66 -3.27 -6.93
CA HIS A 91 -7.27 -3.65 -7.15
C HIS A 91 -6.42 -3.56 -5.88
N GLU A 92 -7.06 -3.49 -4.71
CA GLU A 92 -6.40 -3.41 -3.42
C GLU A 92 -6.35 -4.77 -2.74
N VAL A 93 -5.22 -5.06 -2.08
CA VAL A 93 -5.12 -6.23 -1.20
C VAL A 93 -6.11 -6.06 -0.03
N GLY A 94 -6.90 -7.10 0.23
CA GLY A 94 -8.01 -7.04 1.19
C GLY A 94 -9.14 -6.08 0.78
N GLY A 95 -9.15 -5.63 -0.48
CA GLY A 95 -10.26 -4.91 -1.11
C GLY A 95 -11.37 -5.83 -1.59
N ASP A 96 -12.48 -5.23 -1.99
CA ASP A 96 -13.54 -5.93 -2.71
C ASP A 96 -13.27 -5.89 -4.21
N MET A 97 -12.99 -7.06 -4.79
CA MET A 97 -12.71 -7.23 -6.21
C MET A 97 -13.94 -7.10 -7.12
N THR A 98 -15.15 -7.00 -6.57
CA THR A 98 -16.40 -6.92 -7.38
C THR A 98 -16.70 -5.50 -7.86
N GLY A 99 -15.99 -4.51 -7.30
CA GLY A 99 -16.17 -3.08 -7.57
C GLY A 99 -17.25 -2.41 -6.71
N VAL A 100 -17.87 -3.12 -5.76
CA VAL A 100 -18.85 -2.57 -4.82
C VAL A 100 -18.16 -1.72 -3.75
N GLY A 101 -17.07 -2.23 -3.17
CA GLY A 101 -16.36 -1.62 -2.06
C GLY A 101 -15.55 -0.38 -2.48
N PRO A 102 -15.58 0.70 -1.68
CA PRO A 102 -14.81 1.90 -1.95
C PRO A 102 -13.34 1.70 -1.61
N HIS A 103 -12.48 2.55 -2.19
CA HIS A 103 -11.15 2.76 -1.63
C HIS A 103 -11.29 3.28 -0.20
N LEU A 104 -10.51 2.70 0.72
CA LEU A 104 -10.44 3.13 2.12
C LEU A 104 -8.99 3.46 2.44
N GLY A 105 -8.78 4.52 3.22
CA GLY A 105 -7.45 4.91 3.68
C GLY A 105 -6.80 3.82 4.52
N THR A 106 -5.48 3.89 4.66
CA THR A 106 -4.71 3.00 5.52
C THR A 106 -4.05 3.77 6.66
N GLN A 107 -3.78 3.07 7.76
CA GLN A 107 -3.07 3.59 8.92
C GLN A 107 -2.06 2.57 9.42
N VAL A 108 -0.96 3.06 10.01
CA VAL A 108 -0.03 2.20 10.73
C VAL A 108 -0.56 2.01 12.15
N THR A 109 -0.78 0.76 12.53
CA THR A 109 -1.25 0.37 13.87
C THR A 109 -0.21 -0.50 14.54
N THR A 110 0.01 -0.29 15.83
CA THR A 110 0.79 -1.20 16.67
C THR A 110 -0.15 -2.14 17.41
N PHE A 111 0.13 -3.44 17.38
CA PHE A 111 -0.68 -4.41 18.09
C PHE A 111 -0.33 -4.45 19.58
N HIS A 112 -1.38 -4.51 20.40
CA HIS A 112 -1.30 -4.58 21.84
C HIS A 112 -2.29 -5.61 22.36
N ILE A 113 -1.90 -6.34 23.40
CA ILE A 113 -2.81 -7.25 24.09
C ILE A 113 -3.95 -6.46 24.74
N ASN A 114 -5.19 -6.90 24.51
CA ASN A 114 -6.38 -6.36 25.16
C ASN A 114 -7.22 -7.51 25.73
N GLN A 115 -7.13 -7.70 27.04
CA GLN A 115 -7.79 -8.81 27.75
C GLN A 115 -9.31 -8.62 27.90
N THR A 116 -9.87 -7.49 27.45
CA THR A 116 -11.33 -7.29 27.44
C THR A 116 -12.00 -8.33 26.55
N PHE A 117 -11.44 -8.61 25.37
CA PHE A 117 -12.06 -9.47 24.36
C PHE A 117 -11.82 -10.98 24.62
N ALA A 118 -10.74 -11.31 25.34
CA ALA A 118 -10.40 -12.67 25.74
C ALA A 118 -9.79 -12.67 27.16
N PRO A 119 -10.64 -12.63 28.21
CA PRO A 119 -10.16 -12.62 29.59
C PRO A 119 -9.46 -13.94 29.97
N TYR A 120 -8.42 -13.86 30.82
CA TYR A 120 -7.75 -15.06 31.33
C TYR A 120 -8.69 -15.96 32.15
N ASN A 121 -9.57 -15.35 32.94
CA ASN A 121 -10.64 -16.06 33.61
C ASN A 121 -11.82 -16.19 32.63
N THR A 122 -11.96 -17.37 32.02
CA THR A 122 -12.94 -17.60 30.95
C THR A 122 -14.40 -17.50 31.40
N THR A 123 -14.67 -17.54 32.71
CA THR A 123 -16.02 -17.27 33.25
C THR A 123 -16.42 -15.80 33.04
N GLU A 124 -15.45 -14.88 32.94
CA GLU A 124 -15.70 -13.45 32.78
C GLU A 124 -16.08 -13.07 31.35
N PHE A 125 -15.83 -13.94 30.36
CA PHE A 125 -16.19 -13.71 28.97
C PHE A 125 -17.69 -13.42 28.79
N PHE A 126 -18.53 -14.09 29.58
CA PHE A 126 -19.99 -13.97 29.49
C PHE A 126 -20.56 -12.77 30.26
N ARG A 127 -19.71 -11.88 30.79
CA ARG A 127 -20.18 -10.63 31.40
C ARG A 127 -20.67 -9.67 30.34
N GLU A 128 -21.69 -8.89 30.69
CA GLU A 128 -22.29 -7.88 29.81
C GLU A 128 -21.24 -6.88 29.27
N GLU A 129 -20.27 -6.50 30.09
CA GLU A 129 -19.17 -5.60 29.69
C GLU A 129 -18.33 -6.16 28.54
N VAL A 130 -18.01 -7.46 28.57
CA VAL A 130 -17.21 -8.12 27.53
C VAL A 130 -18.03 -8.32 26.26
N LEU A 131 -19.28 -8.80 26.40
CA LEU A 131 -20.18 -8.99 25.26
C LEU A 131 -20.53 -7.66 24.57
N THR A 132 -20.66 -6.58 25.33
CA THR A 132 -20.86 -5.22 24.78
C THR A 132 -19.63 -4.76 24.01
N ALA A 133 -18.42 -4.96 24.56
CA ALA A 133 -17.20 -4.63 23.84
C ALA A 133 -17.09 -5.37 22.50
N TRP A 134 -17.48 -6.65 22.46
CA TRP A 134 -17.54 -7.42 21.21
C TRP A 134 -18.59 -6.88 20.22
N ASN A 135 -19.77 -6.48 20.69
CA ASN A 135 -20.78 -5.83 19.86
C ASN A 135 -20.27 -4.49 19.27
N GLU A 136 -19.54 -3.71 20.06
CA GLU A 136 -18.96 -2.42 19.62
C GLU A 136 -17.87 -2.57 18.55
N LEU A 137 -17.28 -3.75 18.38
CA LEU A 137 -16.40 -4.01 17.23
C LEU A 137 -17.17 -4.05 15.91
N MET A 138 -18.46 -4.41 15.95
CA MET A 138 -19.28 -4.56 14.76
C MET A 138 -19.93 -3.23 14.38
N PRO A 139 -20.04 -2.90 13.09
CA PRO A 139 -20.85 -1.76 12.64
C PRO A 139 -22.34 -2.06 12.90
N HIS A 140 -23.17 -1.02 13.00
CA HIS A 140 -24.61 -1.19 12.86
C HIS A 140 -24.97 -1.87 11.51
N GLY A 141 -25.80 -2.91 11.58
CA GLY A 141 -26.10 -3.84 10.50
C GLY A 141 -25.11 -4.99 10.35
N ILE A 142 -24.13 -5.11 11.26
CA ILE A 142 -23.11 -6.17 11.38
C ILE A 142 -22.38 -6.55 10.08
N GLY A 143 -22.33 -5.60 9.13
CA GLY A 143 -21.68 -5.74 7.83
C GLY A 143 -22.52 -6.38 6.73
N PHE A 144 -23.81 -6.67 6.96
CA PHE A 144 -24.72 -7.00 5.87
C PHE A 144 -25.05 -5.72 5.10
N GLN A 145 -24.64 -5.68 3.85
CA GLN A 145 -24.79 -4.55 2.95
C GLN A 145 -25.90 -4.79 1.94
N TRP A 146 -26.75 -3.79 1.75
CA TRP A 146 -27.70 -3.76 0.64
C TRP A 146 -26.99 -3.23 -0.60
N VAL A 147 -26.86 -4.08 -1.62
CA VAL A 147 -26.26 -3.71 -2.91
C VAL A 147 -27.38 -3.56 -3.95
N ASN A 148 -27.63 -2.32 -4.37
CA ASN A 148 -28.53 -2.03 -5.47
C ASN A 148 -27.80 -2.10 -6.83
N ASP A 149 -28.55 -2.10 -7.93
CA ASP A 149 -27.98 -2.03 -9.29
C ASP A 149 -26.86 -3.03 -9.56
N THR A 150 -27.05 -4.29 -9.13
CA THR A 150 -26.02 -5.34 -9.15
C THR A 150 -25.38 -5.59 -10.52
N HIS A 151 -26.10 -5.26 -11.60
CA HIS A 151 -25.62 -5.30 -12.99
C HIS A 151 -24.40 -4.41 -13.27
N ARG A 152 -24.06 -3.47 -12.37
CA ARG A 152 -22.90 -2.58 -12.49
C ARG A 152 -21.60 -3.21 -11.97
N TYR A 153 -21.72 -4.33 -11.26
CA TYR A 153 -20.62 -5.02 -10.60
C TYR A 153 -20.40 -6.39 -11.26
N HIS A 154 -19.22 -6.96 -11.05
CA HIS A 154 -18.85 -8.26 -11.60
C HIS A 154 -18.45 -9.22 -10.48
N ASP A 155 -18.46 -10.52 -10.77
CA ASP A 155 -18.00 -11.58 -9.85
C ASP A 155 -18.66 -11.55 -8.45
N LEU A 156 -19.87 -11.00 -8.34
CA LEU A 156 -20.65 -11.04 -7.12
C LEU A 156 -20.96 -12.50 -6.74
N PRO A 157 -20.84 -12.88 -5.46
CA PRO A 157 -21.25 -14.21 -5.00
C PRO A 157 -22.78 -14.36 -5.09
N HIS A 158 -23.29 -15.54 -4.73
CA HIS A 158 -24.73 -15.71 -4.57
C HIS A 158 -25.21 -14.84 -3.40
N PRO A 159 -26.28 -14.04 -3.58
CA PRO A 159 -26.76 -13.15 -2.52
C PRO A 159 -27.37 -13.95 -1.38
N ILE A 160 -27.31 -13.34 -0.19
CA ILE A 160 -27.96 -13.84 1.01
C ILE A 160 -29.47 -13.73 0.81
N ILE A 161 -30.20 -14.77 1.23
CA ILE A 161 -31.66 -14.81 1.11
C ILE A 161 -32.24 -13.72 2.02
N TRP A 162 -32.76 -12.65 1.41
CA TRP A 162 -33.31 -11.51 2.13
C TRP A 162 -34.61 -11.01 1.48
N PRO A 163 -35.63 -10.61 2.26
CA PRO A 163 -36.83 -10.02 1.70
C PRO A 163 -36.54 -8.70 0.99
N ASN A 164 -36.89 -8.60 -0.30
CA ASN A 164 -36.89 -7.36 -1.10
C ASN A 164 -35.54 -6.62 -1.20
N LYS A 165 -34.42 -7.23 -0.84
CA LYS A 165 -33.08 -6.65 -0.95
C LYS A 165 -32.11 -7.68 -1.50
N THR A 166 -31.14 -7.24 -2.29
CA THR A 166 -29.96 -8.05 -2.59
C THR A 166 -28.90 -7.74 -1.55
N VAL A 167 -28.60 -8.73 -0.71
CA VAL A 167 -27.75 -8.54 0.46
C VAL A 167 -26.50 -9.41 0.35
N PHE A 168 -25.38 -8.82 0.72
CA PHE A 168 -24.09 -9.49 0.87
C PHE A 168 -23.53 -9.14 2.24
N THR A 169 -22.53 -9.88 2.70
CA THR A 169 -21.77 -9.53 3.91
C THR A 169 -20.31 -9.34 3.56
N THR A 170 -19.60 -8.55 4.36
CA THR A 170 -18.17 -8.34 4.14
C THR A 170 -17.33 -9.39 4.84
N SER A 171 -16.20 -9.73 4.22
CA SER A 171 -15.27 -10.71 4.82
C SER A 171 -14.76 -10.27 6.19
N MET A 172 -14.57 -8.96 6.42
CA MET A 172 -14.07 -8.43 7.69
C MET A 172 -15.03 -8.75 8.85
N THR A 173 -16.32 -8.41 8.70
CA THR A 173 -17.32 -8.65 9.75
C THR A 173 -17.59 -10.13 9.97
N HIS A 174 -17.52 -10.96 8.92
CA HIS A 174 -17.63 -12.40 9.06
C HIS A 174 -16.42 -13.01 9.81
N GLN A 175 -15.19 -12.55 9.53
CA GLN A 175 -13.99 -12.96 10.28
C GLN A 175 -14.10 -12.60 11.77
N LEU A 176 -14.61 -11.40 12.12
CA LEU A 176 -14.85 -11.02 13.51
C LEU A 176 -15.89 -11.91 14.20
N HIS A 177 -17.01 -12.21 13.52
CA HIS A 177 -18.01 -13.15 14.04
C HIS A 177 -17.42 -14.56 14.26
N CYS A 178 -16.62 -15.06 13.32
CA CYS A 178 -15.92 -16.33 13.47
C CYS A 178 -14.96 -16.33 14.68
N LEU A 179 -14.21 -15.24 14.89
CA LEU A 179 -13.34 -15.10 16.05
C LEU A 179 -14.15 -15.09 17.36
N PHE A 180 -15.26 -14.35 17.41
CA PHE A 180 -16.16 -14.36 18.56
C PHE A 180 -16.64 -15.78 18.90
N ALA A 181 -17.15 -16.53 17.92
CA ALA A 181 -17.65 -17.90 18.12
C ALA A 181 -16.55 -18.85 18.64
N ILE A 182 -15.30 -18.67 18.20
CA ILE A 182 -14.15 -19.42 18.70
C ILE A 182 -13.89 -19.12 20.18
N VAL A 183 -13.85 -17.84 20.55
CA VAL A 183 -13.58 -17.41 21.93
C VAL A 183 -14.73 -17.79 22.86
N GLU A 184 -15.98 -17.66 22.41
CA GLU A 184 -17.17 -18.10 23.13
C GLU A 184 -17.12 -19.60 23.41
N THR A 185 -16.84 -20.40 22.39
CA THR A 185 -16.77 -21.86 22.54
C THR A 185 -15.64 -22.27 23.49
N TYR A 186 -14.45 -21.69 23.33
CA TYR A 186 -13.33 -21.95 24.25
C TYR A 186 -13.69 -21.57 25.70
N SER A 187 -14.31 -20.40 25.88
CA SER A 187 -14.69 -19.89 27.20
C SER A 187 -15.77 -20.75 27.84
N GLY A 188 -16.77 -21.18 27.08
CA GLY A 188 -17.83 -22.04 27.60
C GLY A 188 -17.34 -23.44 27.97
N LEU A 189 -16.49 -24.04 27.14
CA LEU A 189 -15.88 -25.35 27.43
C LEU A 189 -15.03 -25.33 28.70
N THR A 190 -14.25 -24.27 28.92
CA THR A 190 -13.33 -24.16 30.07
C THR A 190 -14.01 -23.70 31.35
N SER A 191 -15.09 -22.91 31.26
CA SER A 191 -15.89 -22.46 32.41
C SER A 191 -17.07 -23.37 32.74
N ASN A 192 -17.29 -24.43 31.95
CA ASN A 192 -18.46 -25.31 32.05
C ASN A 192 -19.80 -24.55 31.89
N THR A 193 -19.81 -23.53 31.03
CA THR A 193 -21.01 -22.78 30.64
C THR A 193 -21.71 -23.48 29.48
N THR A 194 -23.05 -23.42 29.45
CA THR A 194 -23.84 -24.00 28.35
C THR A 194 -23.52 -23.28 27.03
N LEU A 195 -23.28 -24.07 25.98
CA LEU A 195 -22.97 -23.57 24.64
C LEU A 195 -24.14 -23.80 23.67
N PRO A 196 -24.22 -23.03 22.58
CA PRO A 196 -25.13 -23.32 21.47
C PRO A 196 -24.97 -24.75 20.96
N GLU A 197 -26.05 -25.39 20.51
CA GLU A 197 -26.04 -26.79 20.06
C GLU A 197 -25.07 -27.01 18.88
N ASP A 198 -24.91 -26.00 18.03
CA ASP A 198 -24.09 -26.02 16.83
C ASP A 198 -22.63 -25.59 17.05
N HIS A 199 -22.19 -25.32 18.29
CA HIS A 199 -20.84 -24.84 18.60
C HIS A 199 -19.73 -25.68 17.94
N HIS A 200 -19.89 -27.01 17.88
CA HIS A 200 -18.91 -27.88 17.24
C HIS A 200 -18.79 -27.63 15.73
N TRP A 201 -19.91 -27.46 15.04
CA TRP A 201 -19.91 -27.15 13.61
C TRP A 201 -19.31 -25.77 13.35
N HIS A 202 -19.73 -24.77 14.13
CA HIS A 202 -19.18 -23.41 14.06
C HIS A 202 -17.67 -23.41 14.24
N MET A 203 -17.12 -24.15 15.22
CA MET A 203 -15.68 -24.23 15.43
C MET A 203 -14.92 -24.76 14.22
N ILE A 204 -15.36 -25.89 13.63
CA ILE A 204 -14.68 -26.49 12.48
C ILE A 204 -14.73 -25.56 11.26
N HIS A 205 -15.88 -24.91 11.02
CA HIS A 205 -16.02 -23.93 9.95
C HIS A 205 -15.13 -22.70 10.17
N CYS A 206 -15.18 -22.11 11.37
CA CYS A 206 -14.45 -20.89 11.72
C CYS A 206 -12.94 -21.11 11.68
N PHE A 207 -12.43 -22.28 12.13
CA PHE A 207 -11.00 -22.58 12.04
C PHE A 207 -10.50 -22.60 10.61
N ASP A 208 -11.20 -23.27 9.69
CA ASP A 208 -10.75 -23.29 8.30
C ASP A 208 -10.94 -21.93 7.61
N TYR A 209 -12.03 -21.21 7.91
CA TYR A 209 -12.27 -19.87 7.38
C TYR A 209 -11.19 -18.89 7.84
N MET A 210 -10.84 -18.85 9.13
CA MET A 210 -9.79 -17.98 9.67
C MET A 210 -8.40 -18.35 9.11
N ARG A 211 -8.11 -19.64 8.92
CA ARG A 211 -6.88 -20.08 8.24
C ARG A 211 -6.80 -19.49 6.82
N GLN A 212 -7.89 -19.57 6.05
CA GLN A 212 -7.94 -19.00 4.70
C GLN A 212 -7.82 -17.47 4.70
N ALA A 213 -8.48 -16.79 5.64
CA ALA A 213 -8.40 -15.35 5.81
C ALA A 213 -6.97 -14.86 6.10
N ILE A 214 -6.25 -15.55 6.99
CA ILE A 214 -4.84 -15.25 7.31
C ILE A 214 -3.96 -15.45 6.07
N MET A 215 -4.12 -16.57 5.36
CA MET A 215 -3.36 -16.84 4.13
C MET A 215 -3.67 -15.86 3.00
N CYS A 216 -4.90 -15.38 2.90
CA CYS A 216 -5.33 -14.40 1.90
C CYS A 216 -4.79 -13.00 2.22
N SER A 217 -4.85 -12.60 3.49
CA SER A 217 -4.33 -11.30 3.94
C SER A 217 -2.81 -11.26 3.87
N ALA A 218 -2.15 -12.38 4.16
CA ALA A 218 -0.71 -12.58 4.10
C ALA A 218 0.07 -11.40 4.70
N ASP A 219 -0.28 -11.00 5.92
CA ASP A 219 0.39 -9.89 6.60
C ASP A 219 1.87 -10.22 6.83
N MET A 220 2.75 -9.41 6.25
CA MET A 220 4.20 -9.60 6.27
C MET A 220 4.90 -8.66 7.25
N ALA A 221 4.17 -8.06 8.20
CA ALA A 221 4.76 -7.30 9.29
C ALA A 221 5.80 -8.14 10.05
N LEU A 222 6.91 -7.51 10.42
CA LEU A 222 7.93 -8.17 11.25
C LEU A 222 7.51 -8.13 12.71
N GLU A 223 7.58 -9.28 13.37
CA GLU A 223 7.31 -9.43 14.80
C GLU A 223 8.62 -9.61 15.59
N GLY A 224 8.61 -9.13 16.82
CA GLY A 224 9.78 -9.04 17.69
C GLY A 224 9.86 -10.13 18.76
N LEU A 225 10.71 -9.89 19.75
CA LEU A 225 10.78 -10.71 20.97
C LEU A 225 9.47 -10.59 21.74
N GLU A 226 9.00 -11.69 22.31
CA GLU A 226 7.84 -11.72 23.19
C GLU A 226 7.93 -10.68 24.31
N THR A 227 6.76 -10.18 24.71
CA THR A 227 6.61 -9.25 25.84
C THR A 227 5.64 -9.77 26.90
N THR A 228 4.89 -10.83 26.59
CA THR A 228 3.79 -11.35 27.42
C THR A 228 3.92 -12.84 27.76
N PHE A 229 4.94 -13.55 27.28
CA PHE A 229 5.10 -14.97 27.62
C PHE A 229 5.50 -15.14 29.09
N PRO A 230 4.86 -16.04 29.86
CA PRO A 230 5.20 -16.22 31.27
C PRO A 230 6.64 -16.70 31.53
N ASP A 231 7.22 -17.44 30.58
CA ASP A 231 8.52 -18.08 30.69
C ASP A 231 9.65 -17.31 29.97
N HIS A 232 9.32 -16.21 29.28
CA HIS A 232 10.24 -15.40 28.48
C HIS A 232 11.22 -16.21 27.63
N ASN A 233 10.69 -17.20 26.92
CA ASN A 233 11.51 -18.21 26.24
C ASN A 233 12.27 -17.72 25.00
N GLY A 234 12.21 -16.44 24.66
CA GLY A 234 12.88 -15.89 23.49
C GLY A 234 12.10 -15.99 22.17
N GLY A 235 10.83 -16.42 22.21
CA GLY A 235 9.94 -16.48 21.05
C GLY A 235 9.37 -15.13 20.61
N SER A 236 8.40 -15.15 19.70
CA SER A 236 7.57 -13.99 19.31
C SER A 236 6.13 -14.22 19.79
N ASP A 237 5.52 -13.18 20.34
CA ASP A 237 4.08 -13.15 20.68
C ASP A 237 3.28 -12.17 19.82
N GLY A 238 3.93 -11.55 18.82
CA GLY A 238 3.31 -10.66 17.85
C GLY A 238 2.93 -9.28 18.37
N TRP A 239 3.30 -8.91 19.60
CA TRP A 239 3.06 -7.56 20.11
C TRP A 239 4.19 -6.59 19.75
N ASP A 240 3.92 -5.28 19.85
CA ASP A 240 4.84 -4.18 19.49
C ASP A 240 5.23 -4.09 17.99
N SER A 241 4.78 -5.05 17.18
CA SER A 241 4.89 -5.01 15.71
C SER A 241 4.00 -3.91 15.13
N LYS A 242 4.46 -3.35 14.01
CA LYS A 242 3.74 -2.32 13.25
C LYS A 242 3.13 -2.92 12.00
N HIS A 243 1.83 -2.74 11.85
CA HIS A 243 1.02 -3.25 10.76
C HIS A 243 0.46 -2.10 9.93
N VAL A 244 0.30 -2.30 8.63
CA VAL A 244 -0.43 -1.36 7.76
C VAL A 244 -1.84 -1.89 7.59
N CYS A 245 -2.79 -1.27 8.28
CA CYS A 245 -4.19 -1.69 8.30
C CYS A 245 -5.05 -0.71 7.49
N LYS A 246 -6.25 -1.13 7.07
CA LYS A 246 -7.28 -0.16 6.68
C LYS A 246 -7.64 0.71 7.89
N ASP A 247 -7.97 1.97 7.64
CA ASP A 247 -8.52 2.85 8.65
C ASP A 247 -9.88 2.29 9.10
N TYR A 248 -9.90 1.72 10.30
CA TYR A 248 -11.05 1.00 10.81
C TYR A 248 -12.27 1.92 10.94
N SER A 249 -12.06 3.21 11.24
CA SER A 249 -13.16 4.17 11.32
C SER A 249 -13.82 4.39 9.96
N GLN A 250 -13.03 4.44 8.87
CA GLN A 250 -13.56 4.55 7.51
C GLN A 250 -14.30 3.26 7.11
N VAL A 251 -13.78 2.09 7.52
CA VAL A 251 -14.46 0.80 7.29
C VAL A 251 -15.83 0.80 7.96
N ILE A 252 -15.91 1.09 9.27
CA ILE A 252 -17.18 1.11 10.02
C ILE A 252 -18.17 2.10 9.40
N ASN A 253 -17.74 3.35 9.17
CA ASN A 253 -18.60 4.38 8.59
C ASN A 253 -19.17 3.97 7.22
N TYR A 254 -18.35 3.34 6.37
CA TYR A 254 -18.81 2.85 5.08
C TYR A 254 -19.85 1.74 5.25
N LEU A 255 -19.57 0.70 6.04
CA LEU A 255 -20.46 -0.44 6.22
C LEU A 255 -21.82 -0.02 6.79
N GLU A 256 -21.83 0.90 7.75
CA GLU A 256 -23.06 1.45 8.28
C GLU A 256 -23.84 2.25 7.22
N SER A 257 -23.16 2.97 6.32
CA SER A 257 -23.83 3.75 5.27
C SER A 257 -24.58 2.90 4.24
N VAL A 258 -24.17 1.63 4.06
CA VAL A 258 -24.74 0.69 3.09
C VAL A 258 -25.52 -0.46 3.74
N ARG A 259 -25.72 -0.41 5.06
CA ARG A 259 -26.30 -1.50 5.84
C ARG A 259 -27.70 -1.92 5.37
N ALA A 260 -27.96 -3.22 5.41
CA ALA A 260 -29.25 -3.80 5.05
C ALA A 260 -30.30 -3.68 6.17
N TYR A 261 -29.87 -3.51 7.42
CA TYR A 261 -30.68 -3.43 8.64
C TYR A 261 -29.86 -2.80 9.78
N ASP A 262 -30.43 -2.67 10.99
CA ASP A 262 -29.89 -1.83 12.07
C ASP A 262 -29.38 -2.58 13.32
N ASP A 263 -29.34 -3.92 13.32
CA ASP A 263 -28.88 -4.67 14.51
C ASP A 263 -27.36 -4.55 14.71
N GLN A 264 -26.90 -4.75 15.94
CA GLN A 264 -25.47 -4.69 16.29
C GLN A 264 -25.07 -5.81 17.28
N GLN A 265 -25.76 -6.94 17.22
CA GLN A 265 -25.44 -8.10 18.06
C GLN A 265 -24.59 -9.08 17.26
N ILE A 266 -23.41 -9.42 17.79
CA ILE A 266 -22.49 -10.38 17.16
C ILE A 266 -22.86 -11.84 17.44
N TYR A 267 -23.67 -12.07 18.48
CA TYR A 267 -24.14 -13.35 19.01
C TYR A 267 -25.63 -13.58 18.76
#